data_AF-A0A4R6GDB1-F1
#
_entry.id   AF-A0A4R6GDB1-F1
#
_cell.length_a   1.000
_cell.length_b   1.000
_cell.length_c   1.000
_cell.angle_alpha   90.00
_cell.angle_beta   90.00
_cell.angle_gamma   90.00
#
_symmetry.space_group_name_H-M   'P 1'
#
loop_
_entity.id
_entity.type
_entity.pdbx_description
1 polymer ?
#
loop_
_entity_poly.entity_id
_entity_poly.type
_entity_poly.pdbx_seq_one_letter_code
_entity_poly.pdbx_strand_id
1 'polypeptide(L)'
;MPEEKPTEAAPAPAAADTASAPEPRSALEPAPGPEPVDGRSGFVTFVGRPNVGKSTLTNALVGEKVAITSDKPQTTRRAIRGILNRPAGQLVIVDTPGLHKPRTLLGQRLNDLVEQVLGDVDVIGFCVPATEKVGPGDRRIAESLSGYPRAKKVAIVTKTDAASREQVTERLLEVDSLREDWAAVIPLSALTREQLDVLTDELLALMPAGPALYPDDVVTDESLEDRIAEIIRESALDGVRDELPHSIAVTIEDLEERDTGSLTDIYANIVVERDSQKAIIIGRKGSRLRDVGARAREQIEPLVGTKVFLKLHVRVAKEWQRDPKQLGRLGF
;
A
#
# COMPACT_ATOMS: atom_id res chain seq x y z
N MET A 1 -92.07 30.40 -26.21
CA MET A 1 -91.42 30.85 -27.46
C MET A 1 -91.89 32.26 -27.73
N PRO A 2 -91.02 33.18 -28.18
CA PRO A 2 -89.54 33.07 -28.25
C PRO A 2 -88.92 32.94 -26.82
N GLU A 3 -87.62 32.75 -26.53
CA GLU A 3 -86.33 33.06 -27.19
C GLU A 3 -85.98 34.58 -27.10
N GLU A 4 -84.73 35.02 -26.94
CA GLU A 4 -83.45 34.41 -27.34
C GLU A 4 -82.26 34.78 -26.40
N LYS A 5 -81.11 34.12 -26.58
CA LYS A 5 -79.75 34.38 -26.04
C LYS A 5 -78.75 34.16 -27.21
N PRO A 6 -77.46 34.56 -27.18
CA PRO A 6 -76.64 35.07 -26.07
C PRO A 6 -76.43 36.61 -26.26
N THR A 7 -75.32 37.34 -26.04
CA THR A 7 -73.91 37.04 -25.68
C THR A 7 -73.30 38.22 -24.91
N GLU A 8 -72.29 37.95 -24.08
CA GLU A 8 -71.57 38.94 -23.28
C GLU A 8 -70.19 39.24 -23.91
N ALA A 9 -69.82 40.52 -24.01
CA ALA A 9 -68.56 40.96 -24.62
C ALA A 9 -67.48 41.18 -23.57
N ALA A 10 -66.27 40.63 -23.80
CA ALA A 10 -65.17 40.69 -22.84
C ALA A 10 -64.60 42.12 -22.68
N PRO A 11 -64.25 42.55 -21.45
CA PRO A 11 -63.65 43.86 -21.19
C PRO A 11 -62.17 43.93 -21.60
N ALA A 12 -61.67 45.17 -21.76
CA ALA A 12 -60.29 45.46 -22.14
C ALA A 12 -59.26 45.06 -21.04
N PRO A 13 -58.00 44.77 -21.41
CA PRO A 13 -56.97 44.35 -20.45
C PRO A 13 -56.61 45.47 -19.46
N ALA A 14 -56.45 45.09 -18.19
CA ALA A 14 -55.99 45.98 -17.12
C ALA A 14 -54.47 46.22 -17.18
N ALA A 15 -53.98 47.15 -16.34
CA ALA A 15 -52.59 47.60 -16.34
C ALA A 15 -51.59 46.47 -16.06
N ALA A 16 -50.42 46.55 -16.70
CA ALA A 16 -49.30 45.66 -16.43
C ALA A 16 -48.66 46.02 -15.08
N ASP A 17 -48.79 45.11 -14.11
CA ASP A 17 -48.15 45.23 -12.80
C ASP A 17 -46.63 44.96 -12.93
N THR A 18 -45.80 45.86 -12.39
CA THR A 18 -44.35 45.78 -12.51
C THR A 18 -43.79 44.83 -11.46
N ALA A 19 -43.82 43.53 -11.76
CA ALA A 19 -43.26 42.49 -10.91
C ALA A 19 -41.81 42.79 -10.52
N SER A 20 -41.56 42.97 -9.22
CA SER A 20 -40.21 43.17 -8.69
C SER A 20 -39.33 41.97 -9.04
N ALA A 21 -38.07 42.22 -9.41
CA ALA A 21 -37.11 41.15 -9.64
C ALA A 21 -36.88 40.35 -8.34
N PRO A 22 -36.72 39.02 -8.41
CA PRO A 22 -36.36 38.22 -7.25
C PRO A 22 -34.98 38.63 -6.75
N GLU A 23 -34.84 38.81 -5.43
CA GLU A 23 -33.56 39.09 -4.79
C GLU A 23 -32.55 37.97 -5.11
N PRO A 24 -31.26 38.29 -5.30
CA PRO A 24 -30.24 37.26 -5.49
C PRO A 24 -30.21 36.40 -4.23
N ARG A 25 -30.53 35.10 -4.38
CA ARG A 25 -30.43 34.13 -3.29
C ARG A 25 -29.03 34.23 -2.69
N SER A 26 -28.97 34.53 -1.39
CA SER A 26 -27.70 34.48 -0.65
C SER A 26 -27.01 33.16 -0.98
N ALA A 27 -25.71 33.23 -1.27
CA ALA A 27 -24.93 32.02 -1.49
C ALA A 27 -25.12 31.11 -0.27
N LEU A 28 -25.35 29.81 -0.50
CA LEU A 28 -25.28 28.85 0.60
C LEU A 28 -23.91 29.03 1.25
N GLU A 29 -23.93 29.25 2.56
CA GLU A 29 -22.72 29.29 3.36
C GLU A 29 -21.93 28.00 3.09
N PRO A 30 -20.59 28.06 2.95
CA PRO A 30 -19.81 26.85 2.78
C PRO A 30 -20.15 25.90 3.94
N ALA A 31 -20.51 24.66 3.60
CA ALA A 31 -20.82 23.65 4.61
C ALA A 31 -19.68 23.63 5.64
N PRO A 32 -19.99 23.52 6.95
CA PRO A 32 -18.97 23.59 7.98
C PRO A 32 -17.86 22.59 7.64
N GLY A 33 -16.63 23.10 7.54
CA GLY A 33 -15.46 22.24 7.45
C GLY A 33 -15.45 21.29 8.64
N PRO A 34 -14.85 20.08 8.51
CA PRO A 34 -14.92 19.06 9.55
C PRO A 34 -14.57 19.66 10.91
N GLU A 35 -15.49 19.50 11.87
CA GLU A 35 -15.33 19.87 13.27
C GLU A 35 -13.95 19.39 13.78
N PRO A 36 -13.31 20.11 14.72
CA PRO A 36 -11.97 19.76 15.19
C PRO A 36 -11.96 18.34 15.78
N VAL A 37 -11.45 17.40 15.00
CA VAL A 37 -11.50 15.98 15.32
C VAL A 37 -10.52 15.69 16.46
N ASP A 38 -11.01 15.10 17.57
CA ASP A 38 -10.20 14.59 18.69
C ASP A 38 -9.38 13.31 18.32
N GLY A 39 -9.01 13.19 17.04
CA GLY A 39 -8.23 12.10 16.48
C GLY A 39 -6.73 12.38 16.46
N ARG A 40 -5.95 11.32 16.26
CA ARG A 40 -4.49 11.37 16.10
C ARG A 40 -4.11 10.66 14.80
N SER A 41 -3.44 11.38 13.90
CA SER A 41 -3.17 10.88 12.55
C SER A 41 -1.76 11.20 12.11
N GLY A 42 -1.11 10.23 11.47
CA GLY A 42 0.27 10.41 11.01
C GLY A 42 0.84 9.20 10.32
N PHE A 43 2.10 9.32 9.91
CA PHE A 43 2.80 8.33 9.10
C PHE A 43 3.71 7.46 9.96
N VAL A 44 3.53 6.13 9.85
CA VAL A 44 4.42 5.13 10.42
C VAL A 44 5.10 4.33 9.32
N THR A 45 6.34 3.91 9.54
CA THR A 45 7.04 3.01 8.62
C THR A 45 7.74 1.89 9.37
N PHE A 46 7.82 0.71 8.75
CA PHE A 46 8.51 -0.44 9.31
C PHE A 46 9.89 -0.64 8.66
N VAL A 47 10.93 -0.72 9.48
CA VAL A 47 12.33 -0.88 9.09
C VAL A 47 12.96 -2.09 9.78
N GLY A 48 14.05 -2.62 9.22
CA GLY A 48 14.66 -3.87 9.67
C GLY A 48 15.12 -4.73 8.49
N ARG A 49 15.82 -5.84 8.78
CA ARG A 49 16.39 -6.74 7.76
C ARG A 49 15.35 -7.30 6.77
N PRO A 50 15.77 -7.88 5.64
CA PRO A 50 14.90 -8.75 4.85
C PRO A 50 14.28 -9.85 5.72
N ASN A 51 13.07 -10.28 5.36
CA ASN A 51 12.36 -11.46 5.90
C ASN A 51 12.03 -11.41 7.41
N VAL A 52 12.18 -10.26 8.09
CA VAL A 52 11.77 -10.05 9.49
C VAL A 52 10.25 -9.89 9.67
N GLY A 53 9.45 -9.98 8.60
CA GLY A 53 7.98 -9.93 8.66
C GLY A 53 7.33 -8.56 8.51
N LYS A 54 8.04 -7.55 7.97
CA LYS A 54 7.52 -6.16 7.83
C LYS A 54 6.22 -6.08 7.02
N SER A 55 6.24 -6.50 5.75
CA SER A 55 5.05 -6.49 4.89
C SER A 55 3.94 -7.41 5.41
N THR A 56 4.29 -8.48 6.14
CA THR A 56 3.32 -9.33 6.88
C THR A 56 2.64 -8.55 8.00
N LEU A 57 3.38 -7.73 8.77
CA LEU A 57 2.84 -6.85 9.80
C LEU A 57 1.96 -5.75 9.20
N THR A 58 2.38 -5.11 8.10
CA THR A 58 1.56 -4.15 7.35
C THR A 58 0.21 -4.77 6.97
N ASN A 59 0.21 -5.92 6.29
CA ASN A 59 -1.03 -6.60 5.89
C ASN A 59 -1.89 -7.05 7.09
N ALA A 60 -1.27 -7.48 8.19
CA ALA A 60 -2.00 -7.92 9.37
C ALA A 60 -2.66 -6.78 10.16
N LEU A 61 -2.02 -5.60 10.18
CA LEU A 61 -2.56 -4.37 10.76
C LEU A 61 -3.69 -3.78 9.90
N VAL A 62 -3.45 -3.65 8.60
CA VAL A 62 -4.40 -3.10 7.61
C VAL A 62 -5.62 -4.03 7.42
N GLY A 63 -5.44 -5.34 7.59
CA GLY A 63 -6.50 -6.34 7.51
C GLY A 63 -6.61 -7.03 6.15
N GLU A 64 -6.17 -6.38 5.08
CA GLU A 64 -6.05 -6.95 3.73
C GLU A 64 -4.60 -7.05 3.25
N LYS A 65 -4.39 -7.63 2.05
CA LYS A 65 -3.08 -7.70 1.40
C LYS A 65 -2.84 -6.45 0.54
N VAL A 66 -2.04 -5.53 1.08
CA VAL A 66 -1.53 -4.33 0.36
C VAL A 66 -0.08 -4.53 -0.07
N ALA A 67 0.80 -4.98 0.83
CA ALA A 67 2.22 -5.16 0.56
C ALA A 67 2.58 -6.62 0.18
N ILE A 68 3.41 -6.82 -0.83
CA ILE A 68 3.84 -8.17 -1.25
C ILE A 68 4.80 -8.84 -0.25
N THR A 69 4.75 -10.16 -0.20
CA THR A 69 5.49 -11.02 0.72
C THR A 69 6.34 -12.03 -0.04
N SER A 70 7.67 -11.96 0.10
CA SER A 70 8.58 -12.97 -0.48
C SER A 70 9.93 -12.97 0.23
N ASP A 71 10.62 -14.11 0.25
CA ASP A 71 11.94 -14.27 0.89
C ASP A 71 13.10 -13.57 0.16
N LYS A 72 12.82 -12.84 -0.92
CA LYS A 72 13.84 -12.15 -1.71
C LYS A 72 14.18 -10.81 -1.06
N PRO A 73 15.45 -10.36 -1.08
CA PRO A 73 15.75 -8.96 -0.79
C PRO A 73 15.14 -8.06 -1.87
N GLN A 74 14.75 -6.83 -1.51
CA GLN A 74 14.21 -5.81 -2.42
C GLN A 74 12.89 -6.20 -3.12
N THR A 75 11.97 -6.80 -2.35
CA THR A 75 10.58 -7.06 -2.77
C THR A 75 9.83 -5.78 -3.05
N THR A 76 9.65 -4.92 -2.05
CA THR A 76 8.94 -3.63 -2.16
C THR A 76 9.75 -2.67 -3.04
N ARG A 77 9.10 -2.11 -4.08
CA ARG A 77 9.70 -1.21 -5.10
C ARG A 77 8.90 0.07 -5.37
N ARG A 78 7.87 0.31 -4.57
CA ARG A 78 7.06 1.53 -4.50
C ARG A 78 6.90 1.84 -3.02
N ALA A 79 6.57 3.08 -2.67
CA ALA A 79 6.07 3.37 -1.33
C ALA A 79 4.59 2.98 -1.34
N ILE A 80 4.23 1.93 -0.59
CA ILE A 80 2.85 1.45 -0.47
C ILE A 80 2.28 2.01 0.83
N ARG A 81 1.17 2.74 0.79
CA ARG A 81 0.49 3.22 2.01
C ARG A 81 -0.67 2.30 2.37
N GLY A 82 -0.47 1.47 3.40
CA GLY A 82 -1.58 0.80 4.08
C GLY A 82 -2.25 1.74 5.08
N ILE A 83 -3.54 2.01 4.91
CA ILE A 83 -4.28 2.96 5.75
C ILE A 83 -5.09 2.17 6.79
N LEU A 84 -4.99 2.57 8.05
CA LEU A 84 -5.64 1.89 9.17
C LEU A 84 -6.45 2.87 10.01
N ASN A 85 -7.78 2.74 9.92
CA ASN A 85 -8.73 3.55 10.66
C ASN A 85 -9.06 2.92 12.03
N ARG A 86 -9.16 3.77 13.07
CA ARG A 86 -9.55 3.43 14.44
C ARG A 86 -10.39 4.56 15.04
N PRO A 87 -11.22 4.29 16.07
CA PRO A 87 -11.99 5.33 16.75
C PRO A 87 -11.16 6.47 17.38
N ALA A 88 -9.85 6.26 17.58
CA ALA A 88 -8.92 7.26 18.12
C ALA A 88 -8.07 7.99 17.04
N GLY A 89 -8.25 7.68 15.75
CA GLY A 89 -7.50 8.28 14.66
C GLY A 89 -7.05 7.31 13.57
N GLN A 90 -6.07 7.72 12.75
CA GLN A 90 -5.67 7.03 11.52
C GLN A 90 -4.15 6.84 11.44
N LEU A 91 -3.70 5.59 11.29
CA LEU A 91 -2.30 5.28 10.95
C LEU A 91 -2.15 5.12 9.44
N VAL A 92 -1.18 5.83 8.86
CA VAL A 92 -0.76 5.64 7.47
C VAL A 92 0.57 4.88 7.47
N ILE A 93 0.50 3.57 7.25
CA ILE A 93 1.65 2.65 7.26
C ILE A 93 2.33 2.67 5.88
N VAL A 94 3.51 3.28 5.79
CA VAL A 94 4.30 3.32 4.55
C VAL A 94 5.29 2.15 4.52
N ASP A 95 5.03 1.11 3.72
CA ASP A 95 6.05 0.08 3.42
C ASP A 95 7.01 0.63 2.37
N THR A 96 8.25 0.90 2.79
CA THR A 96 9.28 1.50 1.93
C THR A 96 10.27 0.44 1.43
N PRO A 97 10.82 0.60 0.21
CA PRO A 97 11.94 -0.23 -0.27
C PRO A 97 13.11 -0.31 0.73
N GLY A 98 13.79 -1.46 0.76
CA GLY A 98 14.95 -1.63 1.65
C GLY A 98 16.16 -0.79 1.25
N LEU A 99 16.60 0.14 2.11
CA LEU A 99 17.83 0.91 1.94
C LEU A 99 19.04 0.00 1.66
N HIS A 100 19.77 0.32 0.60
CA HIS A 100 20.95 -0.42 0.16
C HIS A 100 21.90 0.50 -0.62
N LYS A 101 23.16 0.10 -0.83
CA LYS A 101 24.05 0.87 -1.71
C LYS A 101 23.61 0.68 -3.17
N PRO A 102 23.17 1.73 -3.90
CA PRO A 102 22.53 1.57 -5.20
C PRO A 102 23.55 1.16 -6.28
N ARG A 103 23.08 0.37 -7.26
CA ARG A 103 23.88 -0.16 -8.38
C ARG A 103 23.22 -0.02 -9.76
N THR A 104 22.01 0.53 -9.78
CA THR A 104 21.14 0.77 -10.94
C THR A 104 20.39 2.09 -10.72
N LEU A 105 19.82 2.68 -11.77
CA LEU A 105 19.03 3.91 -11.65
C LEU A 105 17.74 3.66 -10.87
N LEU A 106 17.13 2.47 -11.04
CA LEU A 106 16.05 2.00 -10.16
C LEU A 106 16.49 2.05 -8.69
N GLY A 107 17.61 1.40 -8.34
CA GLY A 107 18.08 1.34 -6.95
C GLY A 107 18.37 2.72 -6.34
N GLN A 108 18.76 3.70 -7.16
CA GLN A 108 18.88 5.09 -6.74
C GLN A 108 17.49 5.70 -6.46
N ARG A 109 16.56 5.68 -7.42
CA ARG A 109 15.18 6.21 -7.22
C ARG A 109 14.47 5.58 -6.02
N LEU A 110 14.68 4.29 -5.77
CA LEU A 110 14.14 3.61 -4.60
C LEU A 110 14.73 4.16 -3.29
N ASN A 111 16.03 4.48 -3.25
CA ASN A 111 16.62 5.14 -2.08
C ASN A 111 16.12 6.59 -1.95
N ASP A 112 16.09 7.36 -3.04
CA ASP A 112 15.61 8.76 -3.05
C ASP A 112 14.19 8.85 -2.48
N LEU A 113 13.30 7.92 -2.90
CA LEU A 113 11.94 7.75 -2.38
C LEU A 113 11.91 7.37 -0.89
N VAL A 114 12.80 6.49 -0.45
CA VAL A 114 12.88 6.09 0.98
C VAL A 114 13.40 7.26 1.83
N GLU A 115 14.40 8.01 1.38
CA GLU A 115 14.89 9.20 2.09
C GLU A 115 13.81 10.28 2.18
N GLN A 116 13.00 10.45 1.12
CA GLN A 116 11.85 11.36 1.13
C GLN A 116 10.75 10.92 2.11
N VAL A 117 10.40 9.63 2.18
CA VAL A 117 9.44 9.12 3.17
C VAL A 117 10.00 9.20 4.60
N LEU A 118 11.21 8.69 4.83
CA LEU A 118 11.84 8.66 6.17
C LEU A 118 12.11 10.07 6.73
N GLY A 119 12.21 11.08 5.86
CA GLY A 119 12.25 12.48 6.27
C GLY A 119 11.01 12.89 7.08
N ASP A 120 9.82 12.47 6.64
CA ASP A 120 8.51 13.03 7.06
C ASP A 120 7.60 12.02 7.80
N VAL A 121 8.12 10.88 8.26
CA VAL A 121 7.39 9.97 9.17
C VAL A 121 7.39 10.45 10.62
N ASP A 122 6.25 10.29 11.30
CA ASP A 122 6.08 10.56 12.72
C ASP A 122 6.67 9.43 13.59
N VAL A 123 6.58 8.17 13.12
CA VAL A 123 7.06 6.99 13.86
C VAL A 123 7.80 6.00 12.95
N ILE A 124 8.92 5.47 13.45
CA ILE A 124 9.69 4.40 12.82
C ILE A 124 9.61 3.15 13.72
N GLY A 125 8.98 2.09 13.20
CA GLY A 125 8.92 0.77 13.84
C GLY A 125 10.09 -0.12 13.41
N PHE A 126 10.97 -0.50 14.33
CA PHE A 126 12.14 -1.34 14.08
C PHE A 126 11.84 -2.82 14.36
N CYS A 127 11.70 -3.60 13.29
CA CYS A 127 11.30 -5.01 13.36
C CYS A 127 12.50 -5.97 13.41
N VAL A 128 12.55 -6.80 14.47
CA VAL A 128 13.52 -7.89 14.66
C VAL A 128 12.77 -9.18 15.01
N PRO A 129 13.08 -10.34 14.42
CA PRO A 129 12.32 -11.57 14.66
C PRO A 129 12.82 -12.28 15.92
N ALA A 130 11.90 -12.70 16.80
CA ALA A 130 12.16 -13.44 18.04
C ALA A 130 12.99 -14.73 17.82
N THR A 131 12.88 -15.32 16.63
CA THR A 131 13.56 -16.54 16.19
C THR A 131 15.07 -16.38 15.95
N GLU A 132 15.59 -15.16 15.88
CA GLU A 132 17.01 -14.88 15.58
C GLU A 132 17.64 -13.99 16.65
N LYS A 133 18.96 -14.13 16.88
CA LYS A 133 19.71 -13.20 17.74
C LYS A 133 19.97 -11.88 17.03
N VAL A 134 20.06 -10.78 17.80
CA VAL A 134 20.37 -9.44 17.27
C VAL A 134 21.76 -9.42 16.61
N GLY A 135 21.77 -9.29 15.27
CA GLY A 135 22.98 -9.38 14.45
C GLY A 135 23.62 -8.02 14.12
N PRO A 136 24.81 -8.00 13.49
CA PRO A 136 25.46 -6.76 13.05
C PRO A 136 24.63 -5.93 12.04
N GLY A 137 23.74 -6.59 11.28
CA GLY A 137 22.79 -5.90 10.41
C GLY A 137 21.70 -5.17 11.17
N ASP A 138 21.21 -5.77 12.26
CA ASP A 138 20.19 -5.17 13.13
C ASP A 138 20.76 -3.96 13.88
N ARG A 139 21.97 -4.10 14.46
CA ARG A 139 22.70 -2.99 15.10
C ARG A 139 22.89 -1.81 14.16
N ARG A 140 23.38 -2.03 12.94
CA ARG A 140 23.56 -0.95 11.94
C ARG A 140 22.25 -0.23 11.60
N ILE A 141 21.13 -0.95 11.50
CA ILE A 141 19.83 -0.33 11.23
C ILE A 141 19.40 0.49 12.45
N ALA A 142 19.48 -0.06 13.66
CA ALA A 142 19.17 0.65 14.90
C ALA A 142 20.04 1.91 15.09
N GLU A 143 21.35 1.83 14.84
CA GLU A 143 22.29 2.97 14.81
C GLU A 143 21.82 4.05 13.82
N SER A 144 21.44 3.66 12.59
CA SER A 144 21.03 4.62 11.56
C SER A 144 19.74 5.40 11.89
N LEU A 145 18.90 4.91 12.81
CA LEU A 145 17.68 5.62 13.24
C LEU A 145 17.98 6.94 13.95
N SER A 146 19.22 7.15 14.42
CA SER A 146 19.68 8.43 14.96
C SER A 146 19.76 9.54 13.90
N GLY A 147 19.74 9.20 12.60
CA GLY A 147 19.61 10.17 11.51
C GLY A 147 18.22 10.82 11.42
N TYR A 148 17.21 10.26 12.10
CA TYR A 148 15.82 10.71 12.06
C TYR A 148 15.37 11.20 13.45
N PRO A 149 15.87 12.35 13.95
CA PRO A 149 15.59 12.82 15.31
C PRO A 149 14.13 13.25 15.52
N ARG A 150 13.40 13.62 14.46
CA ARG A 150 11.97 14.02 14.53
C ARG A 150 11.07 12.84 14.89
N ALA A 151 11.25 11.71 14.20
CA ALA A 151 10.42 10.52 14.37
C ALA A 151 10.59 9.89 15.76
N LYS A 152 9.49 9.37 16.33
CA LYS A 152 9.52 8.44 17.46
C LYS A 152 10.01 7.07 16.98
N LYS A 153 10.59 6.26 17.88
CA LYS A 153 11.09 4.92 17.57
C LYS A 153 10.36 3.90 18.41
N VAL A 154 9.81 2.87 17.79
CA VAL A 154 9.20 1.72 18.48
C VAL A 154 9.98 0.47 18.08
N ALA A 155 10.44 -0.32 19.03
CA ALA A 155 11.03 -1.62 18.75
C ALA A 155 9.93 -2.68 18.68
N ILE A 156 10.01 -3.58 17.70
CA ILE A 156 8.98 -4.57 17.41
C ILE A 156 9.64 -5.95 17.31
N VAL A 157 9.38 -6.82 18.28
CA VAL A 157 9.88 -8.20 18.30
C VAL A 157 8.85 -9.10 17.62
N THR A 158 9.06 -9.36 16.32
CA THR A 158 8.11 -10.08 15.46
C THR A 158 8.24 -11.61 15.60
N LYS A 159 7.23 -12.35 15.10
CA LYS A 159 7.21 -13.82 15.02
C LYS A 159 7.24 -14.51 16.41
N THR A 160 6.54 -13.97 17.40
CA THR A 160 6.39 -14.62 18.72
C THR A 160 5.82 -16.04 18.62
N ASP A 161 4.95 -16.29 17.63
CA ASP A 161 4.35 -17.59 17.29
C ASP A 161 5.35 -18.70 16.95
N ALA A 162 6.56 -18.33 16.50
CA ALA A 162 7.59 -19.26 16.06
C ALA A 162 8.76 -19.38 17.06
N ALA A 163 8.65 -18.78 18.25
CA ALA A 163 9.72 -18.69 19.24
C ALA A 163 9.27 -19.17 20.64
N SER A 164 10.20 -19.69 21.44
CA SER A 164 9.93 -19.99 22.85
C SER A 164 9.81 -18.70 23.69
N ARG A 165 9.19 -18.80 24.87
CA ARG A 165 9.08 -17.64 25.79
C ARG A 165 10.44 -17.08 26.18
N GLU A 166 11.41 -17.97 26.38
CA GLU A 166 12.81 -17.64 26.70
C GLU A 166 13.47 -16.90 25.52
N GLN A 167 13.22 -17.34 24.28
CA GLN A 167 13.72 -16.64 23.09
C GLN A 167 13.11 -15.24 22.94
N VAL A 168 11.79 -15.08 23.16
CA VAL A 168 11.11 -13.77 23.14
C VAL A 168 11.68 -12.85 24.21
N THR A 169 11.82 -13.33 25.46
CA THR A 169 12.44 -12.56 26.55
C THR A 169 13.89 -12.17 26.24
N GLU A 170 14.70 -13.07 25.69
CA GLU A 170 16.06 -12.74 25.24
C GLU A 170 16.07 -11.65 24.17
N ARG A 171 15.16 -11.67 23.17
CA ARG A 171 15.14 -10.64 22.11
C ARG A 171 14.57 -9.32 22.56
N LEU A 172 13.62 -9.29 23.50
CA LEU A 172 13.20 -8.05 24.14
C LEU A 172 14.41 -7.35 24.79
N LEU A 173 15.20 -8.08 25.59
CA LEU A 173 16.41 -7.55 26.23
C LEU A 173 17.52 -7.18 25.22
N GLU A 174 17.78 -8.03 24.21
CA GLU A 174 18.79 -7.73 23.19
C GLU A 174 18.41 -6.50 22.35
N VAL A 175 17.13 -6.25 22.06
CA VAL A 175 16.67 -5.12 21.23
C VAL A 175 16.52 -3.83 22.04
N ASP A 176 16.01 -3.90 23.27
CA ASP A 176 15.96 -2.78 24.21
C ASP A 176 17.36 -2.17 24.39
N SER A 177 18.37 -3.02 24.63
CA SER A 177 19.78 -2.62 24.78
C SER A 177 20.44 -1.92 23.58
N LEU A 178 19.75 -1.79 22.43
CA LEU A 178 20.28 -1.11 21.24
C LEU A 178 20.15 0.42 21.28
N ARG A 179 19.15 0.97 21.99
CA ARG A 179 18.86 2.41 22.01
C ARG A 179 18.16 2.81 23.32
N GLU A 180 18.54 3.95 23.87
CA GLU A 180 17.89 4.53 25.06
C GLU A 180 16.63 5.36 24.71
N ASP A 181 16.35 5.62 23.43
CA ASP A 181 15.23 6.45 22.94
C ASP A 181 14.08 5.66 22.28
N TRP A 182 13.93 4.37 22.62
CA TRP A 182 12.70 3.63 22.31
C TRP A 182 11.52 4.23 23.08
N ALA A 183 10.42 4.52 22.38
CA ALA A 183 9.15 4.92 22.99
C ALA A 183 8.40 3.69 23.57
N ALA A 184 8.52 2.54 22.91
CA ALA A 184 7.99 1.25 23.34
C ALA A 184 8.80 0.09 22.73
N VAL A 185 8.75 -1.09 23.36
CA VAL A 185 9.36 -2.34 22.89
C VAL A 185 8.29 -3.44 22.95
N ILE A 186 7.74 -3.83 21.79
CA ILE A 186 6.49 -4.61 21.70
C ILE A 186 6.73 -5.98 21.04
N PRO A 187 6.48 -7.11 21.72
CA PRO A 187 6.52 -8.44 21.12
C PRO A 187 5.17 -8.79 20.46
N LEU A 188 5.18 -9.27 19.21
CA LEU A 188 3.94 -9.58 18.48
C LEU A 188 4.06 -10.72 17.46
N SER A 189 2.89 -11.21 17.04
CA SER A 189 2.74 -12.06 15.86
C SER A 189 1.74 -11.46 14.88
N ALA A 190 2.23 -11.06 13.71
CA ALA A 190 1.39 -10.70 12.58
C ALA A 190 0.61 -11.92 12.00
N LEU A 191 1.06 -13.15 12.29
CA LEU A 191 0.42 -14.38 11.79
C LEU A 191 -0.79 -14.80 12.63
N THR A 192 -0.67 -14.75 13.96
CA THR A 192 -1.77 -15.08 14.89
C THR A 192 -2.60 -13.87 15.32
N ARG A 193 -2.16 -12.66 14.92
CA ARG A 193 -2.67 -11.34 15.35
C ARG A 193 -2.46 -11.01 16.84
N GLU A 194 -1.56 -11.74 17.52
CA GLU A 194 -1.15 -11.41 18.90
C GLU A 194 -0.53 -10.01 18.99
N GLN A 195 -1.05 -9.18 19.91
CA GLN A 195 -0.58 -7.82 20.23
C GLN A 195 -0.63 -6.78 19.09
N LEU A 196 -1.38 -7.03 18.01
CA LEU A 196 -1.55 -6.02 16.94
C LEU A 196 -2.33 -4.79 17.38
N ASP A 197 -3.36 -4.94 18.22
CA ASP A 197 -4.11 -3.79 18.75
C ASP A 197 -3.25 -2.97 19.73
N VAL A 198 -2.44 -3.63 20.57
CA VAL A 198 -1.46 -2.95 21.46
C VAL A 198 -0.47 -2.12 20.63
N LEU A 199 0.09 -2.68 19.55
CA LEU A 199 0.94 -1.90 18.64
C LEU A 199 0.16 -0.74 18.01
N THR A 200 -1.10 -0.94 17.61
CA THR A 200 -1.92 0.09 16.97
C THR A 200 -2.17 1.27 17.92
N ASP A 201 -2.54 0.99 19.16
CA ASP A 201 -2.83 2.00 20.18
C ASP A 201 -1.58 2.77 20.60
N GLU A 202 -0.44 2.08 20.79
CA GLU A 202 0.86 2.71 21.08
C GLU A 202 1.34 3.59 19.91
N LEU A 203 1.17 3.16 18.66
CA LEU A 203 1.48 3.98 17.50
C LEU A 203 0.58 5.21 17.41
N LEU A 204 -0.73 5.09 17.63
CA LEU A 204 -1.68 6.22 17.65
C LEU A 204 -1.39 7.21 18.77
N ALA A 205 -1.00 6.73 19.96
CA ALA A 205 -0.61 7.57 21.09
C ALA A 205 0.65 8.42 20.80
N LEU A 206 1.49 7.99 19.86
CA LEU A 206 2.67 8.73 19.39
C LEU A 206 2.38 9.70 18.24
N MET A 207 1.27 9.56 17.51
CA MET A 207 0.89 10.44 16.40
C MET A 207 0.51 11.85 16.86
N PRO A 208 0.72 12.88 16.02
CA PRO A 208 0.21 14.23 16.29
C PRO A 208 -1.33 14.24 16.28
N ALA A 209 -1.92 15.19 17.01
CA ALA A 209 -3.36 15.42 16.98
C ALA A 209 -3.76 16.08 15.64
N GLY A 210 -4.83 15.60 15.02
CA GLY A 210 -5.28 16.08 13.71
C GLY A 210 -6.38 15.22 13.09
N PRO A 211 -7.01 15.70 12.00
CA PRO A 211 -8.04 14.96 11.28
C PRO A 211 -7.44 13.71 10.61
N ALA A 212 -8.30 12.83 10.09
CA ALA A 212 -7.89 11.77 9.18
C ALA A 212 -7.21 12.37 7.93
N LEU A 213 -6.16 11.71 7.42
CA LEU A 213 -5.40 12.12 6.23
C LEU A 213 -6.01 11.56 4.93
N TYR A 214 -6.72 10.44 5.05
CA TYR A 214 -7.46 9.73 4.01
C TYR A 214 -8.92 9.47 4.44
N PRO A 215 -9.87 9.28 3.52
CA PRO A 215 -11.24 8.85 3.84
C PRO A 215 -11.30 7.47 4.52
N ASP A 216 -12.35 7.24 5.32
CA ASP A 216 -12.47 6.04 6.18
C ASP A 216 -12.61 4.70 5.41
N ASP A 217 -13.03 4.76 4.15
CA ASP A 217 -13.19 3.62 3.23
C ASP A 217 -11.92 3.29 2.42
N VAL A 218 -10.90 4.16 2.44
CA VAL A 218 -9.65 3.95 1.71
C VAL A 218 -8.67 3.14 2.56
N VAL A 219 -8.28 1.97 2.06
CA VAL A 219 -7.39 1.01 2.74
C VAL A 219 -5.97 1.00 2.15
N THR A 220 -5.81 1.43 0.90
CA THR A 220 -4.52 1.71 0.24
C THR A 220 -4.68 2.83 -0.79
N ASP A 221 -3.59 3.55 -1.09
CA ASP A 221 -3.53 4.55 -2.17
C ASP A 221 -3.08 3.97 -3.53
N GLU A 222 -2.89 2.65 -3.62
CA GLU A 222 -2.56 1.95 -4.87
C GLU A 222 -3.78 1.73 -5.78
N SER A 223 -3.56 1.81 -7.09
CA SER A 223 -4.59 1.44 -8.07
C SER A 223 -4.81 -0.08 -8.14
N LEU A 224 -5.99 -0.50 -8.60
CA LEU A 224 -6.31 -1.91 -8.82
C LEU A 224 -5.31 -2.60 -9.77
N GLU A 225 -4.89 -1.92 -10.85
CA GLU A 225 -3.88 -2.42 -11.78
C GLU A 225 -2.52 -2.64 -11.09
N ASP A 226 -2.10 -1.73 -10.23
CA ASP A 226 -0.83 -1.84 -9.49
C ASP A 226 -0.84 -3.05 -8.54
N ARG A 227 -1.92 -3.21 -7.77
CA ARG A 227 -2.12 -4.35 -6.86
C ARG A 227 -2.10 -5.68 -7.63
N ILE A 228 -2.75 -5.74 -8.80
CA ILE A 228 -2.74 -6.92 -9.67
C ILE A 228 -1.33 -7.19 -10.23
N ALA A 229 -0.62 -6.16 -10.69
CA ALA A 229 0.75 -6.28 -11.20
C ALA A 229 1.72 -6.78 -10.11
N GLU A 230 1.57 -6.30 -8.88
CA GLU A 230 2.33 -6.73 -7.71
C GLU A 230 2.04 -8.18 -7.31
N ILE A 231 0.78 -8.63 -7.31
CA ILE A 231 0.41 -10.05 -7.07
C ILE A 231 1.02 -10.98 -8.13
N ILE A 232 1.01 -10.57 -9.41
CA ILE A 232 1.68 -11.30 -10.50
C ILE A 232 3.20 -11.31 -10.29
N ARG A 233 3.78 -10.19 -9.85
CA ARG A 233 5.23 -10.07 -9.59
C ARG A 233 5.68 -10.94 -8.42
N GLU A 234 4.96 -10.92 -7.31
CA GLU A 234 5.19 -11.80 -6.16
C GLU A 234 5.12 -13.28 -6.59
N SER A 235 4.08 -13.65 -7.35
CA SER A 235 3.93 -14.99 -7.91
C SER A 235 5.13 -15.38 -8.80
N ALA A 236 5.66 -14.43 -9.57
CA ALA A 236 6.85 -14.59 -10.42
C ALA A 236 8.19 -14.57 -9.67
N LEU A 237 8.25 -14.06 -8.42
CA LEU A 237 9.44 -14.06 -7.56
C LEU A 237 9.67 -15.39 -6.86
N ASP A 238 8.63 -16.19 -6.61
CA ASP A 238 8.80 -17.50 -5.96
C ASP A 238 9.66 -18.46 -6.81
N GLY A 239 10.60 -19.17 -6.19
CA GLY A 239 11.47 -20.13 -6.88
C GLY A 239 12.57 -19.56 -7.80
N VAL A 240 12.57 -18.27 -8.16
CA VAL A 240 13.73 -17.66 -8.88
C VAL A 240 14.89 -17.34 -7.94
N ARG A 241 16.10 -17.26 -8.51
CA ARG A 241 17.38 -17.09 -7.82
C ARG A 241 18.30 -16.17 -8.62
N ASP A 242 19.49 -15.94 -8.09
CA ASP A 242 20.56 -15.17 -8.73
C ASP A 242 20.10 -13.73 -9.03
N GLU A 243 20.39 -13.12 -10.19
CA GLU A 243 19.96 -11.73 -10.44
C GLU A 243 18.48 -11.59 -10.87
N LEU A 244 17.80 -12.70 -11.18
CA LEU A 244 16.45 -12.68 -11.76
C LEU A 244 15.36 -12.02 -10.86
N PRO A 245 15.34 -12.19 -9.52
CA PRO A 245 14.45 -11.42 -8.64
C PRO A 245 14.51 -9.90 -8.83
N HIS A 246 15.65 -9.37 -9.28
CA HIS A 246 15.89 -7.95 -9.45
C HIS A 246 15.49 -7.45 -10.85
N SER A 247 15.58 -8.30 -11.89
CA SER A 247 15.25 -7.92 -13.26
C SER A 247 13.78 -8.11 -13.66
N ILE A 248 12.96 -8.79 -12.86
CA ILE A 248 11.51 -8.90 -13.10
C ILE A 248 10.82 -7.55 -12.83
N ALA A 249 9.95 -7.12 -13.74
CA ALA A 249 8.88 -6.14 -13.51
C ALA A 249 7.57 -6.68 -14.11
N VAL A 250 6.43 -6.07 -13.76
CA VAL A 250 5.13 -6.40 -14.33
C VAL A 250 4.41 -5.12 -14.73
N THR A 251 3.69 -5.14 -15.85
CA THR A 251 2.69 -4.11 -16.19
C THR A 251 1.40 -4.79 -16.60
N ILE A 252 0.27 -4.17 -16.25
CA ILE A 252 -1.00 -4.45 -16.91
C ILE A 252 -0.95 -3.83 -18.32
N GLU A 253 -1.57 -4.47 -19.30
CA GLU A 253 -1.85 -3.87 -20.62
C GLU A 253 -3.32 -3.52 -20.77
N ASP A 254 -4.19 -4.31 -20.14
CA ASP A 254 -5.64 -4.25 -20.27
C ASP A 254 -6.34 -4.99 -19.13
N LEU A 255 -7.49 -4.49 -18.69
CA LEU A 255 -8.27 -4.93 -17.53
C LEU A 255 -9.76 -4.66 -17.80
N GLU A 256 -10.48 -5.67 -18.30
CA GLU A 256 -11.90 -5.55 -18.70
C GLU A 256 -12.79 -6.52 -17.92
N GLU A 257 -13.87 -6.01 -17.32
CA GLU A 257 -14.99 -6.86 -16.89
C GLU A 257 -15.87 -7.20 -18.09
N ARG A 258 -16.17 -8.49 -18.31
CA ARG A 258 -17.07 -8.89 -19.39
C ARG A 258 -18.52 -8.55 -19.06
N ASP A 259 -19.32 -8.28 -20.10
CA ASP A 259 -20.77 -7.99 -20.05
C ASP A 259 -21.60 -8.95 -19.16
N THR A 260 -21.12 -10.17 -18.92
CA THR A 260 -21.78 -11.17 -18.07
C THR A 260 -21.54 -10.99 -16.57
N GLY A 261 -20.72 -10.03 -16.14
CA GLY A 261 -20.40 -9.72 -14.73
C GLY A 261 -19.69 -10.84 -13.96
N SER A 262 -19.32 -11.94 -14.63
CA SER A 262 -18.88 -13.19 -14.02
C SER A 262 -17.41 -13.51 -14.26
N LEU A 263 -16.75 -12.76 -15.14
CA LEU A 263 -15.35 -12.96 -15.50
C LEU A 263 -14.69 -11.62 -15.85
N THR A 264 -13.54 -11.34 -15.24
CA THR A 264 -12.64 -10.24 -15.61
C THR A 264 -11.48 -10.79 -16.45
N ASP A 265 -11.24 -10.21 -17.62
CA ASP A 265 -10.07 -10.46 -18.46
C ASP A 265 -8.91 -9.56 -18.00
N ILE A 266 -7.72 -10.14 -17.83
CA ILE A 266 -6.51 -9.42 -17.41
C ILE A 266 -5.36 -9.77 -18.34
N TYR A 267 -4.82 -8.76 -19.01
CA TYR A 267 -3.66 -8.90 -19.90
C TYR A 267 -2.45 -8.26 -19.21
N ALA A 268 -1.37 -9.02 -19.00
CA ALA A 268 -0.20 -8.52 -18.28
C ALA A 268 1.13 -8.98 -18.88
N ASN A 269 2.09 -8.06 -18.93
CA ASN A 269 3.47 -8.36 -19.29
C ASN A 269 4.29 -8.67 -18.05
N ILE A 270 5.00 -9.80 -18.04
CA ILE A 270 6.18 -10.01 -17.20
C ILE A 270 7.39 -9.55 -18.01
N VAL A 271 8.10 -8.55 -17.51
CA VAL A 271 9.23 -7.90 -18.17
C VAL A 271 10.54 -8.34 -17.51
N VAL A 272 11.54 -8.69 -18.30
CA VAL A 272 12.89 -9.12 -17.85
C VAL A 272 13.99 -8.51 -18.72
N GLU A 273 15.25 -8.50 -18.26
CA GLU A 273 16.36 -7.86 -19.00
C GLU A 273 17.01 -8.71 -20.10
N ARG A 274 16.85 -10.04 -20.08
CA ARG A 274 17.57 -10.97 -20.97
C ARG A 274 16.70 -12.14 -21.45
N ASP A 275 16.98 -12.68 -22.64
CA ASP A 275 16.29 -13.87 -23.16
C ASP A 275 16.50 -15.13 -22.32
N SER A 276 17.67 -15.27 -21.67
CA SER A 276 17.92 -16.34 -20.69
C SER A 276 16.97 -16.25 -19.50
N GLN A 277 16.71 -15.04 -19.01
CA GLN A 277 15.76 -14.77 -17.94
C GLN A 277 14.32 -15.06 -18.39
N LYS A 278 13.96 -14.67 -19.62
CA LYS A 278 12.66 -15.01 -20.24
C LYS A 278 12.46 -16.53 -20.33
N ALA A 279 13.48 -17.29 -20.73
CA ALA A 279 13.43 -18.74 -20.77
C ALA A 279 13.21 -19.36 -19.37
N ILE A 280 13.82 -18.79 -18.32
CA ILE A 280 13.60 -19.23 -16.92
C ILE A 280 12.14 -18.96 -16.50
N ILE A 281 11.62 -17.74 -16.71
CA ILE A 281 10.23 -17.37 -16.36
C ILE A 281 9.19 -18.25 -17.08
N ILE A 282 9.42 -18.56 -18.36
CA ILE A 282 8.52 -19.45 -19.12
C ILE A 282 8.60 -20.89 -18.57
N GLY A 283 9.82 -21.40 -18.34
CA GLY A 283 10.07 -22.77 -17.89
C GLY A 283 9.81 -23.83 -18.97
N ARG A 284 10.15 -25.09 -18.67
CA ARG A 284 10.08 -26.20 -19.64
C ARG A 284 8.64 -26.41 -20.12
N LYS A 285 8.40 -26.27 -21.43
CA LYS A 285 7.04 -26.29 -22.04
C LYS A 285 6.06 -25.30 -21.37
N GLY A 286 6.53 -24.15 -20.90
CA GLY A 286 5.68 -23.14 -20.25
C GLY A 286 5.21 -23.52 -18.83
N SER A 287 5.85 -24.49 -18.18
CA SER A 287 5.41 -25.00 -16.88
C SER A 287 5.38 -23.93 -15.79
N ARG A 288 6.40 -23.09 -15.72
CA ARG A 288 6.53 -22.05 -14.70
C ARG A 288 5.55 -20.90 -14.94
N LEU A 289 5.38 -20.45 -16.18
CA LEU A 289 4.41 -19.39 -16.49
C LEU A 289 2.96 -19.79 -16.17
N ARG A 290 2.61 -21.08 -16.32
CA ARG A 290 1.30 -21.60 -15.90
C ARG A 290 1.13 -21.62 -14.38
N ASP A 291 2.16 -21.99 -13.63
CA ASP A 291 2.18 -21.96 -12.17
C ASP A 291 2.05 -20.52 -11.62
N VAL A 292 2.87 -19.58 -12.13
CA VAL A 292 2.77 -18.15 -11.82
C VAL A 292 1.36 -17.62 -12.11
N GLY A 293 0.80 -17.95 -13.28
CA GLY A 293 -0.56 -17.58 -13.67
C GLY A 293 -1.67 -18.33 -12.93
N ALA A 294 -1.37 -19.36 -12.14
CA ALA A 294 -2.32 -20.01 -11.25
C ALA A 294 -2.34 -19.31 -9.88
N ARG A 295 -1.17 -19.18 -9.24
CA ARG A 295 -0.99 -18.54 -7.93
C ARG A 295 -1.29 -17.04 -7.93
N ALA A 296 -1.14 -16.37 -9.07
CA ALA A 296 -1.61 -14.99 -9.24
C ALA A 296 -3.14 -14.93 -9.29
N ARG A 297 -3.80 -15.76 -10.10
CA ARG A 297 -5.27 -15.76 -10.26
C ARG A 297 -5.98 -15.98 -8.93
N GLU A 298 -5.55 -16.98 -8.16
CA GLU A 298 -6.11 -17.33 -6.85
C GLU A 298 -6.09 -16.15 -5.86
N GLN A 299 -5.14 -15.23 -6.01
CA GLN A 299 -5.02 -14.02 -5.19
C GLN A 299 -5.71 -12.78 -5.80
N ILE A 300 -5.95 -12.75 -7.12
CA ILE A 300 -6.65 -11.64 -7.79
C ILE A 300 -8.17 -11.82 -7.72
N GLU A 301 -8.71 -13.04 -7.79
CA GLU A 301 -10.16 -13.29 -7.74
C GLU A 301 -10.86 -12.69 -6.50
N PRO A 302 -10.29 -12.74 -5.27
CA PRO A 302 -10.85 -12.03 -4.11
C PRO A 302 -10.78 -10.50 -4.20
N LEU A 303 -9.82 -9.96 -4.98
CA LEU A 303 -9.60 -8.51 -5.13
C LEU A 303 -10.53 -7.88 -6.18
N VAL A 304 -10.90 -8.62 -7.23
CA VAL A 304 -11.87 -8.17 -8.26
C VAL A 304 -13.29 -8.69 -8.03
N GLY A 305 -13.50 -9.63 -7.10
CA GLY A 305 -14.81 -10.22 -6.79
C GLY A 305 -15.36 -11.22 -7.82
N THR A 306 -14.77 -11.29 -9.01
CA THR A 306 -15.16 -12.16 -10.14
C THR A 306 -14.20 -13.35 -10.32
N LYS A 307 -14.43 -14.18 -11.34
CA LYS A 307 -13.41 -15.13 -11.84
C LYS A 307 -12.46 -14.45 -12.82
N VAL A 308 -11.20 -14.89 -12.87
CA VAL A 308 -10.15 -14.16 -13.60
C VAL A 308 -9.53 -14.97 -14.74
N PHE A 309 -9.65 -14.44 -15.96
CA PHE A 309 -8.87 -14.89 -17.11
C PHE A 309 -7.58 -14.08 -17.22
N LEU A 310 -6.53 -14.59 -16.56
CA LEU A 310 -5.20 -13.97 -16.57
C LEU A 310 -4.34 -14.47 -17.75
N LYS A 311 -4.02 -13.58 -18.68
CA LYS A 311 -3.16 -13.83 -19.84
C LYS A 311 -1.78 -13.17 -19.64
N LEU A 312 -0.81 -13.97 -19.22
CA LEU A 312 0.58 -13.54 -19.02
C LEU A 312 1.41 -13.66 -20.31
N HIS A 313 2.15 -12.60 -20.65
CA HIS A 313 3.12 -12.60 -21.74
C HIS A 313 4.52 -12.15 -21.25
N VAL A 314 5.60 -12.77 -21.75
CA VAL A 314 6.97 -12.48 -21.26
C VAL A 314 7.74 -11.65 -22.29
N ARG A 315 8.04 -10.39 -21.95
CA ARG A 315 8.80 -9.44 -22.79
C ARG A 315 10.23 -9.24 -22.27
N VAL A 316 11.15 -8.95 -23.19
CA VAL A 316 12.54 -8.59 -22.86
C VAL A 316 12.71 -7.09 -23.08
N ALA A 317 13.14 -6.38 -22.04
CA ALA A 317 13.41 -4.95 -22.02
C ALA A 317 14.86 -4.77 -21.53
N LYS A 318 15.80 -4.64 -22.48
CA LYS A 318 17.23 -4.76 -22.18
C LYS A 318 17.70 -3.63 -21.24
N GLU A 319 18.31 -4.04 -20.13
CA GLU A 319 18.88 -3.15 -19.11
C GLU A 319 17.89 -2.08 -18.59
N TRP A 320 16.60 -2.42 -18.52
CA TRP A 320 15.53 -1.47 -18.18
C TRP A 320 15.75 -0.74 -16.84
N GLN A 321 16.41 -1.38 -15.87
CA GLN A 321 16.77 -0.77 -14.57
C GLN A 321 17.75 0.42 -14.67
N ARG A 322 18.32 0.67 -15.85
CA ARG A 322 19.28 1.74 -16.16
C ARG A 322 18.75 2.78 -17.14
N ASP A 323 17.61 2.55 -17.80
CA ASP A 323 17.04 3.44 -18.80
C ASP A 323 15.90 4.28 -18.19
N PRO A 324 16.06 5.62 -18.04
CA PRO A 324 15.03 6.48 -17.47
C PRO A 324 13.67 6.40 -18.17
N LYS A 325 13.64 6.08 -19.47
CA LYS A 325 12.41 5.98 -20.28
C LYS A 325 11.74 4.62 -20.13
N GLN A 326 12.51 3.57 -19.85
CA GLN A 326 11.93 2.25 -19.54
C GLN A 326 11.40 2.22 -18.11
N LEU A 327 12.09 2.83 -17.14
CA LEU A 327 11.58 3.01 -15.77
C LEU A 327 10.20 3.68 -15.76
N GLY A 328 10.05 4.85 -16.39
CA GLY A 328 8.78 5.58 -16.42
C GLY A 328 7.65 4.85 -17.17
N ARG A 329 7.96 3.88 -18.04
CA ARG A 329 6.99 2.99 -18.70
C ARG A 329 6.62 1.76 -17.88
N LEU A 330 7.34 1.50 -16.79
CA LEU A 330 7.18 0.36 -15.89
C LEU A 330 6.70 0.80 -14.48
N GLY A 331 6.31 2.07 -14.32
CA GLY A 331 5.84 2.62 -13.04
C GLY A 331 6.95 2.99 -12.05
N PHE A 332 8.18 3.31 -12.52
CA PHE A 332 9.35 3.64 -11.71
C PHE A 332 10.04 4.95 -12.12
#